data_AF-A0A4R6TA02-F1
#
_entry.id   AF-A0A4R6TA02-F1
#
_cell.length_a   1.000
_cell.length_b   1.000
_cell.length_c   1.000
_cell.angle_alpha   90.00
_cell.angle_beta   90.00
_cell.angle_gamma   90.00
#
_symmetry.space_group_name_H-M   'P 1'
#
loop_
_entity.id
_entity.type
_entity.pdbx_description
1 polymer ?
#
loop_
_entity_poly.entity_id
_entity_poly.type
_entity_poly.pdbx_seq_one_letter_code
_entity_poly.pdbx_strand_id
1 'polypeptide(L)'
;MNVLRTGILDFCRRKKRKPFSPKEVIQLIFPQDWELFLPEILEEMKTMCQEGLIEVQLESKNWNCEEKPTGNEMILGVKKPI
;
A
#
# COMPACT_ATOMS: atom_id res chain seq x y z
N MET A 1 -5.23 1.19 16.73
CA MET A 1 -3.85 1.28 16.18
C MET A 1 -3.75 0.24 15.08
N ASN A 2 -3.63 0.66 13.82
CA ASN A 2 -3.57 -0.27 12.68
C ASN A 2 -2.10 -0.42 12.23
N VAL A 3 -1.53 -1.61 12.48
CA VAL A 3 -0.11 -1.91 12.21
C VAL A 3 0.19 -1.84 10.71
N LEU A 4 -0.73 -2.31 9.87
CA LEU A 4 -0.58 -2.34 8.41
C LEU A 4 -0.49 -0.93 7.84
N ARG A 5 -1.42 -0.05 8.26
CA ARG A 5 -1.45 1.36 7.89
C ARG A 5 -0.15 2.08 8.25
N THR A 6 0.32 1.85 9.47
CA THR A 6 1.56 2.45 9.98
C THR A 6 2.77 1.95 9.18
N GLY A 7 2.78 0.65 8.84
CA GLY A 7 3.79 0.05 7.98
C GLY A 7 3.84 0.69 6.59
N ILE A 8 2.69 0.87 5.94
CA ILE A 8 2.59 1.53 4.63
C ILE A 8 3.17 2.94 4.70
N LEU A 9 2.78 3.75 5.68
CA LEU A 9 3.26 5.12 5.83
C LEU A 9 4.77 5.18 6.12
N ASP A 10 5.29 4.27 6.94
CA ASP A 10 6.72 4.21 7.22
C ASP A 10 7.52 3.83 5.96
N PHE A 11 7.01 2.92 5.13
CA PHE A 11 7.59 2.61 3.82
C PHE A 11 7.56 3.80 2.87
N CYS A 12 6.44 4.52 2.80
CA CYS A 12 6.33 5.76 2.02
C CYS A 12 7.42 6.77 2.41
N ARG A 13 7.69 6.90 3.72
CA ARG A 13 8.74 7.78 4.26
C ARG A 13 10.14 7.30 3.91
N ARG A 14 10.43 5.99 4.05
CA ARG A 14 11.76 5.41 3.81
C ARG A 14 12.13 5.36 2.32
N LYS A 15 11.20 4.95 1.45
CA LYS A 15 11.45 4.71 0.02
C LYS A 15 11.57 6.00 -0.80
N LYS A 16 11.35 7.19 -0.22
CA LYS A 16 11.53 8.51 -0.86
C LYS A 16 10.90 8.59 -2.27
N ARG A 17 9.62 8.19 -2.40
CA ARG A 17 8.84 8.15 -3.66
C ARG A 17 9.24 7.04 -4.65
N LYS A 18 10.02 6.04 -4.23
CA LYS A 18 10.15 4.81 -5.01
C LYS A 18 8.89 3.96 -4.82
N PRO A 19 8.27 3.47 -5.91
CA PRO A 19 7.15 2.54 -5.83
C PRO A 19 7.53 1.30 -5.03
N PHE A 20 6.60 0.77 -4.24
CA PHE A 20 6.79 -0.49 -3.52
C PHE A 20 5.48 -1.28 -3.47
N SER A 21 5.58 -2.60 -3.32
CA SER A 21 4.41 -3.48 -3.22
C SER A 21 3.89 -3.51 -1.78
N PRO A 22 2.56 -3.59 -1.57
CA PRO A 22 1.98 -3.90 -0.26
C PRO A 22 2.57 -5.19 0.36
N LYS A 23 2.95 -6.15 -0.49
CA LYS A 23 3.60 -7.41 -0.08
C LYS A 23 4.93 -7.18 0.64
N GLU A 24 5.74 -6.23 0.17
CA GLU A 24 7.01 -5.88 0.82
C GLU A 24 6.79 -5.35 2.24
N VAL A 25 5.66 -4.66 2.48
CA VAL A 25 5.32 -4.11 3.79
C VAL A 25 5.03 -5.24 4.78
N ILE A 26 4.14 -6.17 4.41
CA ILE A 26 3.77 -7.29 5.29
C ILE A 26 4.89 -8.31 5.46
N GLN A 27 5.75 -8.51 4.45
CA GLN A 27 6.93 -9.35 4.60
C GLN A 27 7.93 -8.79 5.61
N LEU A 28 8.00 -7.46 5.76
CA LEU A 28 8.83 -6.83 6.79
C LEU A 28 8.22 -7.01 8.20
N ILE A 29 6.89 -6.89 8.30
CA ILE A 29 6.19 -6.89 9.59
C ILE A 29 5.96 -8.32 10.11
N PHE A 30 5.59 -9.24 9.22
CA PHE A 30 5.21 -10.62 9.50
C PHE A 30 5.98 -11.59 8.59
N PRO A 31 7.31 -11.73 8.74
CA PRO A 31 8.14 -12.45 7.77
C PRO A 31 7.79 -13.94 7.58
N GLN A 32 7.17 -14.59 8.57
CA GLN A 32 6.79 -16.00 8.47
C GLN A 32 5.38 -16.21 7.91
N ASP A 33 4.43 -15.35 8.33
CA ASP A 33 2.99 -15.54 8.08
C ASP A 33 2.40 -14.49 7.12
N TRP A 34 3.25 -13.77 6.38
CA TRP A 34 2.84 -12.64 5.55
C TRP A 34 1.70 -12.99 4.58
N GLU A 35 1.65 -14.21 4.05
CA GLU A 35 0.59 -14.63 3.12
C GLU A 35 -0.80 -14.53 3.73
N LEU A 36 -0.92 -14.76 5.04
CA LEU A 36 -2.19 -14.66 5.77
C LEU A 36 -2.70 -13.23 5.85
N PHE A 37 -1.82 -12.24 5.70
CA PHE A 37 -2.13 -10.81 5.83
C PHE A 37 -2.27 -10.09 4.48
N LEU A 38 -2.19 -10.83 3.37
CA LEU A 38 -2.40 -10.30 2.02
C LEU A 38 -3.77 -9.62 1.84
N PRO A 39 -4.90 -10.24 2.21
CA PRO A 39 -6.20 -9.59 2.00
C PRO A 39 -6.33 -8.30 2.83
N GLU A 40 -5.83 -8.30 4.06
CA GLU A 40 -5.91 -7.16 4.98
C GLU A 40 -5.03 -5.99 4.52
N ILE A 41 -3.81 -6.25 4.02
CA ILE A 41 -2.96 -5.15 3.53
C ILE A 41 -3.52 -4.53 2.25
N LEU A 42 -4.15 -5.34 1.40
CA LEU A 42 -4.76 -4.86 0.16
C LEU A 42 -6.03 -4.05 0.45
N GLU A 43 -6.83 -4.47 1.42
CA GLU A 43 -7.97 -3.70 1.91
C GLU A 43 -7.52 -2.39 2.55
N GLU A 44 -6.54 -2.41 3.44
CA GLU A 44 -6.03 -1.17 4.07
C GLU A 44 -5.41 -0.22 3.03
N MET A 45 -4.64 -0.75 2.07
CA MET A 45 -4.12 0.05 0.95
C MET A 45 -5.26 0.72 0.17
N LYS A 46 -6.33 -0.03 -0.13
CA LYS A 46 -7.51 0.50 -0.82
C LYS A 46 -8.15 1.63 0.00
N THR A 47 -8.38 1.41 1.29
CA THR A 47 -8.95 2.43 2.19
C THR A 47 -8.07 3.69 2.23
N MET A 48 -6.75 3.55 2.39
CA MET A 48 -5.83 4.68 2.39
C MET A 48 -5.80 5.44 1.06
N CYS A 49 -5.98 4.74 -0.06
CA CYS A 49 -6.09 5.33 -1.39
C CYS A 49 -7.40 6.15 -1.50
N GLN A 50 -8.52 5.59 -1.04
CA GLN A 50 -9.83 6.27 -1.02
C GLN A 50 -9.84 7.51 -0.12
N GLU A 51 -9.15 7.45 1.02
CA GLU A 51 -8.96 8.59 1.92
C GLU A 51 -8.00 9.66 1.34
N GLY A 52 -7.38 9.39 0.18
CA GLY A 52 -6.42 10.29 -0.45
C GLY A 52 -5.11 10.42 0.30
N LEU A 53 -4.74 9.43 1.13
CA LEU A 53 -3.48 9.44 1.87
C LEU A 53 -2.31 8.93 1.02
N ILE A 54 -2.57 7.97 0.13
CA ILE A 54 -1.55 7.37 -0.72
C ILE A 54 -1.98 7.38 -2.19
N GLU A 55 -0.99 7.33 -3.07
CA GLU A 55 -1.18 7.10 -4.50
C GLU A 55 -0.77 5.67 -4.85
N VAL A 56 -1.59 5.01 -5.67
CA VAL A 56 -1.43 3.63 -6.08
C VAL A 56 -1.45 3.53 -7.60
N GLN A 57 -0.60 2.68 -8.16
CA GLN A 57 -0.47 2.44 -9.59
C GLN A 57 -0.59 0.96 -9.91
N LEU A 58 -1.26 0.63 -11.01
CA LEU A 58 -1.33 -0.72 -11.56
C LEU A 58 -0.80 -0.67 -13.01
N GLU A 59 0.24 -1.44 -13.32
CA GLU A 59 0.79 -1.57 -14.69
C GLU A 59 0.95 -0.24 -15.44
N SER A 60 1.58 0.75 -14.80
CA SER A 60 1.80 2.11 -15.34
C SER A 60 0.56 3.01 -15.47
N LYS A 61 -0.62 2.55 -15.04
CA LYS A 61 -1.85 3.36 -14.94
C LYS A 61 -2.15 3.74 -13.50
N ASN A 62 -2.64 4.95 -13.29
CA ASN A 62 -3.18 5.34 -11.99
C ASN A 62 -4.33 4.40 -11.65
N TRP A 63 -4.18 3.66 -10.57
CA TRP A 63 -5.18 2.70 -10.15
C TRP A 63 -6.34 3.45 -9.51
N ASN A 64 -7.57 3.11 -9.89
CA ASN A 64 -8.74 3.68 -9.23
C ASN A 64 -8.94 2.95 -7.89
N CYS A 65 -8.92 3.70 -6.80
CA CYS A 65 -9.11 3.21 -5.44
C CYS A 65 -10.48 2.53 -5.21
N GLU A 66 -11.39 2.54 -6.19
CA GLU A 66 -12.69 1.86 -6.13
C GLU A 66 -12.64 0.40 -6.61
N GLU A 67 -11.63 0.03 -7.41
CA GLU A 67 -11.50 -1.31 -7.97
C GLU A 67 -11.12 -2.36 -6.92
N LYS A 68 -11.29 -3.65 -7.24
CA LYS A 68 -10.81 -4.73 -6.36
C LYS A 68 -9.30 -4.87 -6.52
N PRO A 69 -8.53 -4.90 -5.43
CA PRO A 69 -7.09 -5.10 -5.52
C PRO A 69 -6.79 -6.52 -6.00
N THR A 70 -5.86 -6.62 -6.94
CA THR A 70 -5.39 -7.85 -7.58
C THR A 70 -4.09 -8.37 -6.97
N GLY A 71 -3.40 -7.54 -6.16
CA GLY A 71 -2.12 -7.85 -5.53
C GLY A 71 -0.89 -7.48 -6.38
N ASN A 72 -1.11 -6.85 -7.54
CA ASN A 72 -0.06 -6.31 -8.43
C ASN A 72 0.07 -4.79 -8.35
N GLU A 73 -0.70 -4.16 -7.45
CA GLU A 73 -0.66 -2.73 -7.23
C GLU A 73 0.64 -2.30 -6.54
N MET A 74 1.11 -1.11 -6.92
CA MET A 74 2.31 -0.50 -6.37
C MET A 74 1.95 0.83 -5.70
N ILE A 75 2.38 1.01 -4.46
CA ILE A 75 2.21 2.25 -3.70
C ILE A 75 3.33 3.20 -4.08
N LEU A 76 2.98 4.37 -4.64
CA LEU A 76 3.94 5.38 -5.11
C LEU A 76 4.45 6.28 -3.97
N GLY A 77 3.62 6.49 -2.95
CA GLY A 77 3.93 7.35 -1.82
C GLY A 77 2.70 8.06 -1.26
N VAL A 78 2.94 9.03 -0.38
CA VAL A 78 1.90 9.88 0.19
C VAL A 78 1.44 10.89 -0.86
N LYS A 79 0.13 11.02 -1.06
CA LYS A 79 -0.45 12.04 -1.93
C LYS A 79 -0.15 13.42 -1.33
N LYS A 80 0.48 14.31 -2.12
CA LYS A 80 0.70 15.69 -1.66
C LYS A 80 -0.64 16.44 -1.69
N PRO A 81 -1.03 17.17 -0.62
CA PRO A 81 -2.08 18.16 -0.74
C PRO A 81 -1.61 19.24 -1.71
N ILE A 82 -2.47 19.58 -2.67
CA ILE A 82 -2.29 20.66 -3.65
C ILE A 82 -2.39 21.99 -2.93
#